data_AF-A0AAI8ZG06-F1
#
_entry.id   AF-A0AAI8ZG06-F1
#
_cell.length_a   1.000
_cell.length_b   1.000
_cell.length_c   1.000
_cell.angle_alpha   90.00
_cell.angle_beta   90.00
_cell.angle_gamma   90.00
#
_symmetry.space_group_name_H-M   'P 1'
#
loop_
_entity.id
_entity.type
_entity.pdbx_description
1 polymer ?
#
loop_
_entity_poly.entity_id
_entity_poly.type
_entity_poly.pdbx_seq_one_letter_code
_entity_poly.pdbx_strand_id
1 'polypeptide(L)'
;MAFTGGVHTIHYADGRYLTGDDIARAVVECAQALAREGAAAETVRVPVWLPQGGVGEVAILIGPASQIVVEPVGPSEDELRAPGAVDRIRALTVRARQSQSSTRVTADRQDGTSVPGLEDLD
;
A
#
# COMPACT_ATOMS: atom_id res chain seq x y z
N MET A 1 4.30 -14.56 8.09
CA MET A 1 3.36 -15.33 7.26
C MET A 1 4.15 -15.86 6.08
N ALA A 2 4.23 -17.18 5.91
CA ALA A 2 5.01 -17.76 4.82
C ALA A 2 4.11 -17.86 3.59
N PHE A 3 4.39 -17.02 2.60
CA PHE A 3 3.86 -17.13 1.24
C PHE A 3 4.57 -18.32 0.59
N THR A 4 3.91 -19.48 0.56
CA THR A 4 4.51 -20.77 0.12
C THR A 4 3.85 -21.31 -1.14
N GLY A 5 3.13 -20.46 -1.87
CA GLY A 5 2.26 -20.84 -2.99
C GLY A 5 0.82 -21.13 -2.54
N GLY A 6 -0.11 -21.00 -3.48
CA GLY A 6 -1.54 -21.15 -3.28
C GLY A 6 -2.34 -19.86 -3.43
N VAL A 7 -3.61 -19.94 -3.06
CA VAL A 7 -4.57 -18.86 -3.25
C VAL A 7 -4.75 -18.09 -1.94
N HIS A 8 -4.90 -16.78 -2.06
CA HIS A 8 -5.07 -15.88 -0.94
C HIS A 8 -6.27 -14.96 -1.14
N THR A 9 -6.95 -14.63 -0.05
CA THR A 9 -7.97 -13.58 -0.01
C THR A 9 -7.37 -12.32 0.58
N ILE A 10 -7.39 -11.23 -0.19
CA ILE A 10 -7.07 -9.89 0.30
C ILE A 10 -8.36 -9.24 0.82
N HIS A 11 -8.33 -8.81 2.07
CA HIS A 11 -9.38 -8.01 2.68
C HIS A 11 -8.94 -6.55 2.71
N TYR A 12 -9.79 -5.68 2.17
CA TYR A 12 -9.57 -4.23 2.17
C TYR A 12 -10.90 -3.50 2.30
N ALA A 13 -11.08 -2.74 3.39
CA ALA A 13 -12.38 -2.22 3.81
C ALA A 13 -13.42 -3.37 3.82
N ASP A 14 -14.57 -3.19 3.16
CA ASP A 14 -15.60 -4.23 3.02
C ASP A 14 -15.36 -5.18 1.82
N GLY A 15 -14.26 -5.00 1.10
CA GLY A 15 -13.90 -5.77 -0.08
C GLY A 15 -13.15 -7.06 0.25
N ARG A 16 -13.40 -8.11 -0.55
CA ARG A 16 -12.68 -9.39 -0.51
C ARG A 16 -12.27 -9.78 -1.92
N TYR A 17 -10.98 -10.06 -2.11
CA TYR A 17 -10.39 -10.27 -3.43
C TYR A 17 -9.51 -11.52 -3.44
N LEU A 18 -9.87 -12.49 -4.28
CA LEU A 18 -9.16 -13.76 -4.39
C LEU A 18 -8.04 -13.64 -5.43
N THR A 19 -6.80 -13.95 -5.07
CA THR A 19 -5.63 -13.83 -5.95
C THR A 19 -4.56 -14.87 -5.63
N GLY A 20 -3.46 -14.89 -6.40
CA GLY A 20 -2.32 -15.75 -6.16
C GLY A 20 -1.37 -15.23 -5.08
N ASP A 21 -0.53 -16.12 -4.59
CA ASP A 21 0.48 -15.91 -3.54
C ASP A 21 1.44 -14.75 -3.87
N ASP A 22 2.04 -14.77 -5.05
CA ASP A 22 3.01 -13.73 -5.45
C ASP A 22 2.37 -12.33 -5.53
N ILE A 23 1.12 -12.28 -5.97
CA ILE A 23 0.35 -11.05 -6.10
C ILE A 23 -0.01 -10.53 -4.71
N ALA A 24 -0.58 -11.39 -3.85
CA ALA A 24 -0.95 -11.03 -2.49
C ALA A 24 0.26 -10.55 -1.68
N ARG A 25 1.39 -11.24 -1.81
CA ARG A 25 2.67 -10.84 -1.22
C ARG A 25 3.12 -9.48 -1.69
N ALA A 26 3.11 -9.22 -3.00
CA ALA A 26 3.50 -7.93 -3.55
C ALA A 26 2.62 -6.78 -3.02
N VAL A 27 1.31 -7.01 -2.86
CA VAL A 27 0.38 -6.04 -2.28
C VAL A 27 0.75 -5.70 -0.83
N VAL A 28 1.02 -6.72 0.00
CA VAL A 28 1.44 -6.50 1.40
C VAL A 28 2.77 -5.76 1.49
N GLU A 29 3.75 -6.14 0.66
CA GLU A 29 5.06 -5.47 0.59
C GLU A 29 4.92 -3.99 0.19
N CYS A 30 4.03 -3.71 -0.76
CA CYS A 30 3.71 -2.35 -1.19
C CYS A 30 3.06 -1.54 -0.06
N ALA A 31 2.03 -2.08 0.59
CA ALA A 31 1.36 -1.44 1.72
C ALA A 31 2.34 -1.14 2.88
N GLN A 32 3.21 -2.09 3.21
CA GLN A 32 4.24 -1.90 4.23
C GLN A 32 5.23 -0.78 3.85
N ALA A 33 5.63 -0.68 2.58
CA ALA A 33 6.50 0.40 2.13
C ALA A 33 5.80 1.75 2.24
N LEU A 34 4.54 1.86 1.78
CA LEU A 34 3.78 3.11 1.88
C LEU A 34 3.61 3.55 3.35
N ALA A 35 3.31 2.61 4.24
CA ALA A 35 3.15 2.88 5.67
C ALA A 35 4.47 3.27 6.37
N ARG A 36 5.55 2.51 6.14
CA ARG A 36 6.86 2.79 6.76
C ARG A 36 7.43 4.14 6.37
N GLU A 37 7.23 4.50 5.11
CA GLU A 37 7.76 5.75 4.56
C GLU A 37 6.76 6.90 4.75
N GLY A 38 5.53 6.67 5.23
CA GLY A 38 4.51 7.73 5.30
C GLY A 38 4.26 8.39 3.93
N ALA A 39 4.38 7.62 2.85
CA ALA A 39 4.20 8.11 1.49
C ALA A 39 2.73 8.42 1.20
N ALA A 40 2.47 9.22 0.17
CA ALA A 40 1.11 9.44 -0.31
C ALA A 40 0.43 8.12 -0.72
N ALA A 41 -0.90 8.10 -0.68
CA ALA A 41 -1.65 6.93 -1.12
C ALA A 41 -1.41 6.65 -2.61
N GLU A 42 -1.31 5.37 -2.96
CA GLU A 42 -1.06 4.89 -4.31
C GLU A 42 -2.17 3.94 -4.74
N THR A 43 -2.52 3.97 -6.03
CA THR A 43 -3.51 3.03 -6.59
C THR A 43 -2.81 1.77 -7.07
N VAL A 44 -3.12 0.64 -6.43
CA VAL A 44 -2.55 -0.67 -6.73
C VAL A 44 -3.55 -1.49 -7.53
N ARG A 45 -3.14 -1.88 -8.74
CA ARG A 45 -3.92 -2.73 -9.64
C ARG A 45 -3.61 -4.19 -9.39
N VAL A 46 -4.61 -4.95 -8.96
CA VAL A 46 -4.46 -6.32 -8.48
C VAL A 46 -5.29 -7.26 -9.37
N PRO A 47 -4.66 -8.24 -10.05
CA PRO A 47 -5.38 -9.29 -10.73
C PRO A 47 -6.09 -10.19 -9.72
N VAL A 48 -7.36 -10.49 -9.98
CA VAL A 48 -8.20 -11.28 -9.08
C VAL A 48 -9.07 -12.25 -9.85
N TRP A 49 -9.51 -13.30 -9.18
CA TRP A 49 -10.66 -14.08 -9.65
C TRP A 49 -11.94 -13.29 -9.44
N LEU A 50 -12.74 -13.17 -10.51
CA LEU A 50 -14.04 -12.51 -10.45
C LEU A 50 -15.10 -13.47 -9.89
N PRO A 51 -16.12 -12.97 -9.16
CA PRO A 51 -17.20 -13.80 -8.62
C PRO A 51 -17.97 -14.59 -9.69
N GLN A 52 -18.12 -14.02 -10.89
CA GLN A 52 -18.75 -14.64 -12.05
C GLN A 52 -17.85 -15.64 -12.79
N GLY A 53 -16.64 -15.89 -12.29
CA GLY A 53 -15.60 -16.67 -12.94
C GLY A 53 -14.70 -15.82 -13.86
N GLY A 54 -13.52 -16.37 -14.16
CA GLY A 54 -12.49 -15.70 -14.95
C GLY A 54 -11.64 -14.71 -14.15
N VAL A 55 -10.65 -14.14 -14.83
CA VAL A 55 -9.67 -13.22 -14.25
C VAL A 55 -10.05 -11.79 -14.61
N GLY A 56 -10.03 -10.90 -13.62
CA GLY A 56 -10.17 -9.47 -13.80
C GLY A 56 -9.09 -8.69 -13.06
N GLU A 57 -9.24 -7.37 -12.99
CA GLU A 57 -8.35 -6.48 -12.26
C GLU A 57 -9.19 -5.57 -11.36
N VAL A 58 -8.76 -5.39 -10.11
CA VAL A 58 -9.33 -4.42 -9.18
C VAL A 58 -8.30 -3.33 -8.89
N ALA A 59 -8.77 -2.09 -8.74
CA ALA A 59 -7.93 -0.97 -8.30
C ALA A 59 -8.17 -0.72 -6.82
N ILE A 60 -7.14 -0.93 -6.00
CA ILE A 60 -7.17 -0.72 -4.56
C ILE A 60 -6.36 0.53 -4.25
N LEU A 61 -6.97 1.54 -3.62
CA LEU A 61 -6.23 2.69 -3.10
C LEU A 61 -5.58 2.28 -1.77
N ILE A 62 -4.25 2.32 -1.67
CA ILE A 62 -3.52 1.95 -0.46
C ILE A 62 -2.78 3.18 0.05
N GLY A 63 -3.02 3.56 1.31
CA GLY A 63 -2.31 4.62 2.01
C GLY A 63 -1.64 4.12 3.30
N PRO A 64 -0.91 4.99 4.02
CA PRO A 64 -0.15 4.60 5.21
C PRO A 64 -0.99 3.98 6.34
N ALA A 65 -2.26 4.39 6.46
CA ALA A 65 -3.20 3.91 7.46
C ALA A 65 -4.08 2.75 6.96
N SER A 66 -3.88 2.27 5.74
CA SER A 66 -4.68 1.18 5.17
C SER A 66 -4.50 -0.11 5.96
N GLN A 67 -5.61 -0.67 6.43
CA GLN A 67 -5.65 -2.00 7.03
C GLN A 67 -5.89 -3.03 5.94
N ILE A 68 -4.85 -3.82 5.63
CA ILE A 68 -4.91 -4.92 4.67
C ILE A 68 -4.65 -6.21 5.42
N VAL A 69 -5.53 -7.18 5.24
CA VAL A 69 -5.36 -8.55 5.74
C VAL A 69 -5.28 -9.49 4.55
N VAL A 70 -4.34 -10.42 4.60
CA VAL A 70 -4.22 -11.48 3.60
C VAL A 70 -4.40 -12.81 4.30
N GLU A 71 -5.44 -13.53 3.91
CA GLU A 71 -5.78 -14.85 4.45
C GLU A 71 -5.43 -15.93 3.42
N PRO A 72 -4.67 -16.98 3.80
CA PRO A 72 -4.43 -18.11 2.94
C PRO A 72 -5.71 -18.94 2.81
N VAL A 73 -6.12 -19.24 1.58
CA VAL A 73 -7.25 -20.14 1.30
C VAL A 73 -6.76 -21.58 1.17
N GLY A 74 -5.53 -21.78 0.68
CA GLY A 74 -4.89 -23.08 0.57
C GLY A 74 -4.07 -23.24 -0.70
N PRO A 75 -3.33 -24.36 -0.85
CA PRO A 75 -2.65 -24.69 -2.09
C PRO A 75 -3.68 -24.87 -3.22
N SER A 76 -3.33 -24.46 -4.44
CA SER A 76 -4.13 -24.65 -5.64
C SER A 76 -3.22 -24.86 -6.84
N GLU A 77 -3.56 -25.80 -7.70
CA GLU A 77 -2.89 -25.95 -9.00
C GLU A 77 -3.28 -24.81 -9.96
N ASP A 78 -4.47 -24.25 -9.79
CA ASP A 78 -5.00 -23.10 -10.55
C ASP A 78 -4.71 -21.77 -9.84
N GLU A 79 -3.51 -21.62 -9.30
CA GLU A 79 -3.10 -20.35 -8.70
C GLU A 79 -3.05 -19.24 -9.77
N LEU A 80 -3.62 -18.07 -9.44
CA LEU A 80 -3.57 -16.92 -10.33
C LEU A 80 -2.15 -16.34 -10.40
N ARG A 81 -1.45 -16.62 -11.50
CA ARG A 81 -0.13 -16.07 -11.80
C ARG A 81 -0.24 -14.86 -12.74
N ALA A 82 0.33 -13.74 -12.33
CA ALA A 82 0.42 -12.54 -13.15
C ALA A 82 1.75 -11.82 -12.93
N PRO A 83 2.88 -12.35 -13.45
CA PRO A 83 4.22 -11.81 -13.18
C PRO A 83 4.33 -10.34 -13.55
N GLY A 84 3.75 -9.92 -14.68
CA GLY A 84 3.74 -8.51 -15.08
C GLY A 84 2.99 -7.59 -14.11
N ALA A 85 1.96 -8.09 -13.40
CA ALA A 85 1.30 -7.30 -12.36
C ALA A 85 2.16 -7.24 -11.08
N VAL A 86 2.79 -8.36 -10.70
CA VAL A 86 3.74 -8.42 -9.58
C VAL A 86 4.87 -7.41 -9.78
N ASP A 87 5.44 -7.34 -10.98
CA ASP A 87 6.52 -6.38 -11.31
C ASP A 87 6.04 -4.93 -11.20
N ARG A 88 4.82 -4.62 -11.69
CA ARG A 88 4.23 -3.28 -11.53
C ARG A 88 4.02 -2.91 -10.05
N ILE A 89 3.54 -3.84 -9.24
CA ILE A 89 3.33 -3.61 -7.80
C ILE A 89 4.68 -3.40 -7.10
N ARG A 90 5.70 -4.19 -7.43
CA ARG A 90 7.05 -3.99 -6.90
C ARG A 90 7.66 -2.66 -7.31
N ALA A 91 7.40 -2.19 -8.53
CA ALA A 91 7.82 -0.86 -8.95
C ALA A 91 7.19 0.25 -8.10
N LEU A 92 5.90 0.11 -7.71
CA LEU A 92 5.26 1.00 -6.73
C LEU A 92 5.99 0.97 -5.39
N THR A 93 6.30 -0.22 -4.87
CA THR A 93 7.05 -0.41 -3.63
C THR A 93 8.42 0.28 -3.65
N VAL A 94 9.16 0.17 -4.76
CA VAL A 94 10.46 0.83 -4.93
C VAL A 94 10.31 2.35 -4.94
N ARG A 95 9.32 2.88 -5.67
CA ARG A 95 9.06 4.33 -5.71
C ARG A 95 8.71 4.88 -4.33
N ALA A 96 7.83 4.19 -3.58
CA ALA A 96 7.44 4.60 -2.22
C ALA A 96 8.65 4.77 -1.29
N ARG A 97 9.64 3.87 -1.38
CA ARG A 97 10.89 3.94 -0.61
C ARG A 97 11.82 5.08 -1.04
N GLN A 98 11.72 5.53 -2.28
CA GLN A 98 12.58 6.60 -2.81
C GLN A 98 12.00 7.99 -2.53
N SER A 99 10.67 8.15 -2.56
CA SER A 99 10.01 9.45 -2.43
C SER A 99 10.33 10.18 -1.12
N GLN A 100 10.55 9.49 -0.01
CA GLN A 100 10.93 10.13 1.26
C GLN A 100 12.39 10.55 1.35
N SER A 101 13.28 9.92 0.58
CA SER A 101 14.69 10.31 0.54
C SER A 101 14.84 11.75 0.01
N SER A 102 13.88 12.20 -0.80
CA SER A 102 13.84 13.55 -1.38
C SER A 102 13.06 14.58 -0.56
N THR A 103 12.23 14.17 0.42
CA THR A 103 11.34 15.08 1.17
C THR A 103 11.69 15.13 2.66
N ARG A 104 12.97 14.99 3.03
CA ARG A 104 13.44 15.36 4.37
C ARG A 104 13.27 16.87 4.56
N VAL A 105 12.09 17.29 4.99
CA VAL A 105 11.84 18.63 5.50
C VAL A 105 12.63 18.70 6.82
N THR A 106 13.76 19.40 6.80
CA THR A 106 14.39 19.87 8.03
C THR A 106 13.37 20.78 8.68
N ALA A 107 12.84 20.39 9.85
CA ALA A 107 12.13 21.31 10.72
C ALA A 107 13.15 22.38 11.13
N ASP A 108 13.21 23.47 10.37
CA ASP A 108 13.96 24.63 10.77
C ASP A 108 13.30 25.19 12.03
N ARG A 109 14.16 25.53 12.97
CA ARG A 109 13.84 26.00 14.30
C ARG A 109 12.93 27.23 14.18
N GLN A 110 11.68 27.14 14.64
CA GLN A 110 10.89 28.34 14.90
C GLN A 110 11.52 29.08 16.10
N ASP A 111 12.46 29.98 15.81
CA ASP A 111 12.83 31.03 16.75
C ASP A 111 11.60 31.93 16.91
N GLY A 112 10.94 31.79 18.06
CA GLY A 112 9.78 32.58 18.44
C GLY A 112 10.13 34.06 18.34
N THR A 113 9.61 34.73 17.32
CA THR A 113 9.61 36.19 17.28
C THR A 113 8.64 36.65 18.36
N SER A 114 9.19 37.17 19.46
CA SER A 114 8.41 37.80 20.52
C SER A 114 7.50 38.88 19.91
N VAL A 115 6.20 38.70 20.07
CA VAL A 115 5.22 39.76 19.81
C VAL A 115 5.48 40.91 20.80
N PRO A 116 5.70 42.15 20.35
CA PRO A 116 5.78 43.30 21.25
C PRO A 116 4.41 43.53 21.89
N GLY A 117 4.41 43.79 23.20
CA GLY A 117 3.20 44.08 23.97
C GLY A 117 2.48 45.31 23.40
N LEU A 118 1.16 45.17 23.23
CA LEU A 118 0.25 46.29 23.08
C LEU A 118 0.07 46.93 24.46
N GLU A 119 1.06 47.71 24.88
CA GLU A 119 0.89 48.71 25.93
C GLU A 119 0.44 50.02 25.27
N ASP A 120 -0.49 50.69 25.93
CA ASP A 120 -1.07 52.02 25.65
C ASP A 120 -2.16 52.09 24.57
N LEU A 121 -3.38 51.78 25.01
CA LEU A 121 -4.58 52.47 24.56
C LEU A 121 -5.13 53.26 25.76
N ASP A 122 -4.80 54.56 25.80
CA ASP A 122 -5.46 55.58 26.63
C ASP A 122 -6.94 55.77 26.24
#